data_AF-A0A848B6T7-F1
#
_entry.id   AF-A0A848B6T7-F1
#
_cell.length_a   1.000
_cell.length_b   1.000
_cell.length_c   1.000
_cell.angle_alpha   90.00
_cell.angle_beta   90.00
_cell.angle_gamma   90.00
#
_symmetry.space_group_name_H-M   'P 1'
#
loop_
_entity.id
_entity.type
_entity.pdbx_description
1 polymer ?
#
loop_
_entity_poly.entity_id
_entity_poly.type
_entity_poly.pdbx_seq_one_letter_code
_entity_poly.pdbx_strand_id
1 'polypeptide(L)'
;MKNRYIELIAIEADNNFIYFKIGKQTHRVIDFSSNGKTFKASNGILLKSFISPEYNPTFNTLFVKGMDEHKDNSILKCNRADFYLICEAITEYNKTDGAGYVKESIEDYYIISTDFTITELKFNNSDYDLENKKNGNFFRTREEAEETLKLFKYILKYKNIL
;
A
#
# COMPACT_ATOMS: atom_id res chain seq x y z
N MET A 1 -20.25 -13.54 4.97
CA MET A 1 -19.20 -13.28 5.99
C MET A 1 -19.29 -11.83 6.41
N LYS A 2 -18.95 -11.47 7.66
CA LYS A 2 -18.87 -10.06 8.06
C LYS A 2 -17.62 -9.45 7.44
N ASN A 3 -17.70 -8.21 6.96
CA ASN A 3 -16.52 -7.48 6.49
C ASN A 3 -15.51 -7.29 7.65
N ARG A 4 -14.22 -7.29 7.31
CA ARG A 4 -13.12 -6.89 8.17
C ARG A 4 -13.29 -5.44 8.59
N TYR A 5 -13.25 -5.22 9.89
CA TYR A 5 -13.54 -3.94 10.49
C TYR A 5 -12.79 -3.77 11.80
N ILE A 6 -12.21 -2.58 11.98
CA ILE A 6 -11.59 -2.11 13.21
C ILE A 6 -12.18 -0.72 13.53
N GLU A 7 -12.44 -0.50 14.80
CA GLU A 7 -12.87 0.78 15.36
C GLU A 7 -11.89 1.19 16.46
N LEU A 8 -11.47 2.45 16.43
CA LEU A 8 -10.73 3.06 17.52
C LEU A 8 -11.66 3.85 18.41
N ILE A 9 -11.40 3.81 19.71
CA ILE A 9 -12.05 4.68 20.69
C ILE A 9 -10.98 5.61 21.25
N ALA A 10 -11.05 6.89 20.90
CA ALA A 10 -10.27 7.92 21.56
C ALA A 10 -10.77 8.10 23.00
N ILE A 11 -9.84 8.11 23.96
CA ILE A 11 -10.14 8.22 25.39
C ILE A 11 -9.87 9.65 25.86
N GLU A 12 -8.66 10.14 25.56
CA GLU A 12 -8.19 11.45 25.98
C GLU A 12 -7.20 11.98 24.94
N ALA A 13 -7.11 13.31 24.83
CA ALA A 13 -6.13 13.99 24.01
C ALA A 13 -5.54 15.15 24.78
N ASP A 14 -4.21 15.27 24.74
CA ASP A 14 -3.49 16.46 25.16
C ASP A 14 -2.81 17.14 23.95
N ASN A 15 -1.99 18.16 24.21
CA ASN A 15 -1.31 18.93 23.17
C ASN A 15 -0.35 18.09 22.32
N ASN A 16 0.20 17.01 22.89
CA ASN A 16 1.26 16.22 22.27
C ASN A 16 0.81 14.79 21.92
N PHE A 17 -0.13 14.23 22.70
CA PHE A 17 -0.47 12.82 22.67
C PHE A 17 -1.96 12.56 22.55
N ILE A 18 -2.28 11.42 21.94
CA ILE A 18 -3.60 10.82 21.91
C ILE A 18 -3.56 9.50 22.69
N TYR A 19 -4.50 9.34 23.60
CA TYR A 19 -4.76 8.09 24.30
C TYR A 19 -6.00 7.44 23.70
N PHE A 20 -5.87 6.19 23.29
CA PHE A 20 -6.93 5.48 22.57
C PHE A 20 -6.89 3.98 22.85
N LYS A 21 -7.94 3.26 22.49
CA LYS A 21 -7.96 1.79 22.51
C LYS A 21 -8.62 1.23 21.26
N ILE A 22 -8.38 -0.06 21.00
CA ILE A 22 -9.12 -0.78 19.97
C ILE A 22 -10.51 -1.10 20.51
N GLY A 23 -11.56 -0.49 19.96
CA GLY A 23 -12.94 -0.71 20.36
C GLY A 23 -13.45 -2.05 19.83
N LYS A 24 -13.85 -2.05 18.56
CA LYS A 24 -14.34 -3.23 17.84
C LYS A 24 -13.28 -3.74 16.88
N GLN A 25 -13.16 -5.06 16.77
CA GLN A 25 -12.33 -5.73 15.77
C GLN A 25 -13.02 -7.04 15.37
N THR A 26 -13.29 -7.23 14.08
CA THR A 26 -14.06 -8.40 13.62
C THR A 26 -13.22 -9.64 13.35
N HIS A 27 -11.94 -9.49 13.03
CA HIS A 27 -11.04 -10.60 12.69
C HIS A 27 -9.71 -10.47 13.44
N ARG A 28 -9.08 -11.59 13.79
CA ARG A 28 -7.85 -11.63 14.57
C ARG A 28 -6.86 -12.64 14.00
N VAL A 29 -5.60 -12.50 14.40
CA VAL A 29 -4.50 -13.40 14.11
C VAL A 29 -4.47 -13.77 12.62
N ILE A 30 -4.55 -15.04 12.25
CA ILE A 30 -4.41 -15.47 10.87
C ILE A 30 -5.56 -14.98 9.97
N ASP A 31 -6.72 -14.69 10.54
CA ASP A 31 -7.89 -14.23 9.78
C ASP A 31 -7.93 -12.70 9.62
N PHE A 32 -6.98 -12.00 10.26
CA PHE A 32 -6.98 -10.54 10.38
C PHE A 32 -7.01 -9.82 9.03
N SER A 33 -6.28 -10.28 8.02
CA SER A 33 -6.23 -9.66 6.71
C SER A 33 -6.28 -10.73 5.61
N SER A 34 -6.32 -10.31 4.34
CA SER A 34 -6.12 -11.23 3.21
C SER A 34 -4.73 -11.88 3.23
N ASN A 35 -3.75 -11.22 3.83
CA ASN A 35 -2.35 -11.64 3.93
C ASN A 35 -2.03 -12.24 5.31
N GLY A 36 -3.02 -12.82 5.97
CA GLY A 36 -2.87 -13.44 7.27
C GLY A 36 -2.98 -12.44 8.41
N LYS A 37 -1.92 -12.34 9.22
CA LYS A 37 -1.92 -11.51 10.45
C LYS A 37 -1.47 -10.07 10.30
N THR A 38 -1.17 -9.64 9.07
CA THR A 38 -0.56 -8.33 8.79
C THR A 38 -1.28 -7.62 7.66
N PHE A 39 -1.49 -6.33 7.83
CA PHE A 39 -1.99 -5.42 6.80
C PHE A 39 -1.00 -4.26 6.64
N LYS A 40 -0.66 -3.92 5.40
CA LYS A 40 0.20 -2.79 5.07
C LYS A 40 -0.64 -1.72 4.38
N ALA A 41 -0.76 -0.57 5.04
CA ALA A 41 -1.42 0.60 4.47
C ALA A 41 -0.53 1.29 3.45
N SER A 42 -1.15 2.03 2.54
CA SER A 42 -0.46 2.87 1.55
C SER A 42 0.43 3.95 2.19
N ASN A 43 0.06 4.46 3.36
CA ASN A 43 0.82 5.46 4.11
C ASN A 43 1.99 4.88 4.94
N GLY A 44 2.28 3.59 4.80
CA GLY A 44 3.43 2.93 5.44
C GLY A 44 3.17 2.39 6.85
N ILE A 45 2.01 2.66 7.45
CA ILE A 45 1.61 2.03 8.72
C ILE A 45 1.35 0.53 8.51
N LEU A 46 1.86 -0.28 9.42
CA LEU A 46 1.55 -1.70 9.51
C LEU A 46 0.52 -1.94 10.62
N LEU A 47 -0.58 -2.62 10.27
CA LEU A 47 -1.52 -3.14 11.25
C LEU A 47 -1.23 -4.63 11.45
N LYS A 48 -1.07 -5.08 12.69
CA LYS A 48 -0.79 -6.50 12.99
C LYS A 48 -1.68 -7.03 14.09
N SER A 49 -2.30 -8.18 13.88
CA SER A 49 -3.00 -8.90 14.95
C SER A 49 -2.12 -10.05 15.42
N PHE A 50 -1.44 -9.89 16.56
CA PHE A 50 -0.50 -10.89 17.06
C PHE A 50 -0.77 -11.29 18.51
N ILE A 51 -0.19 -10.58 19.50
CA ILE A 51 -0.37 -10.91 20.92
C ILE A 51 -1.40 -9.99 21.55
N SER A 52 -1.06 -8.72 21.72
CA SER A 52 -1.89 -7.73 22.40
C SER A 52 -1.78 -6.36 21.73
N PRO A 53 -2.72 -5.43 21.99
CA PRO A 53 -2.62 -4.07 21.48
C PRO A 53 -1.35 -3.36 21.94
N GLU A 54 -0.63 -2.74 21.02
CA GLU A 54 0.58 -1.94 21.26
C GLU A 54 0.82 -1.04 20.04
N TYR A 55 1.31 0.19 20.23
CA TYR A 55 1.83 0.99 19.13
C TYR A 55 3.35 1.15 19.25
N ASN A 56 4.08 0.75 18.20
CA ASN A 56 5.52 0.90 18.11
C ASN A 56 5.87 1.92 17.00
N PRO A 57 6.26 3.16 17.36
CA PRO A 57 6.59 4.20 16.38
C PRO A 57 7.89 3.92 15.62
N THR A 58 8.81 3.11 16.17
CA THR A 58 10.07 2.78 15.47
C THR A 58 9.83 1.98 14.21
N PHE A 59 8.79 1.14 14.22
CA PHE A 59 8.41 0.28 13.09
C PHE A 59 7.12 0.73 12.41
N ASN A 60 6.59 1.91 12.74
CA ASN A 60 5.29 2.39 12.25
C ASN A 60 4.20 1.31 12.35
N THR A 61 4.20 0.54 13.44
CA THR A 61 3.36 -0.65 13.57
C THR A 61 2.37 -0.49 14.71
N LEU A 62 1.09 -0.60 14.39
CA LEU A 62 0.03 -0.80 15.38
C LEU A 62 -0.27 -2.29 15.48
N PHE A 63 0.09 -2.88 16.62
CA PHE A 63 -0.47 -4.15 17.05
C PHE A 63 -1.89 -3.90 17.55
N VAL A 64 -2.87 -4.56 16.94
CA VAL A 64 -4.27 -4.53 17.34
C VAL A 64 -4.59 -5.74 18.22
N LYS A 65 -5.87 -6.00 18.53
CA LYS A 65 -6.24 -7.13 19.38
C LYS A 65 -5.75 -8.44 18.76
N GLY A 66 -5.13 -9.29 19.58
CA GLY A 66 -4.45 -10.52 19.17
C GLY A 66 -4.95 -11.72 19.97
N MET A 67 -4.01 -12.62 20.31
CA MET A 67 -4.26 -13.84 21.08
C MET A 67 -4.55 -13.59 22.57
N ASP A 68 -3.99 -12.54 23.17
CA ASP A 68 -4.14 -12.25 24.60
C ASP A 68 -5.35 -11.34 24.83
N GLU A 69 -6.53 -11.95 24.96
CA GLU A 69 -7.80 -11.24 25.16
C GLU A 69 -7.86 -10.45 26.48
N HIS A 70 -7.08 -10.85 27.48
CA HIS A 70 -7.00 -10.10 28.75
C HIS A 70 -6.46 -8.68 28.56
N LYS A 71 -5.71 -8.45 27.48
CA LYS A 71 -5.14 -7.15 27.12
C LYS A 71 -5.93 -6.39 26.07
N ASP A 72 -7.08 -6.88 25.64
CA ASP A 72 -7.89 -6.23 24.59
C ASP A 72 -8.27 -4.78 24.89
N ASN A 73 -8.39 -4.45 26.18
CA ASN A 73 -8.76 -3.11 26.65
C ASN A 73 -7.56 -2.22 27.00
N SER A 74 -6.36 -2.60 26.57
CA SER A 74 -5.15 -1.78 26.78
C SER A 74 -5.32 -0.39 26.19
N ILE A 75 -4.97 0.63 26.96
CA ILE A 75 -4.91 2.02 26.50
C ILE A 75 -3.55 2.24 25.84
N LEU A 76 -3.58 2.68 24.60
CA LEU A 76 -2.42 3.00 23.78
C LEU A 76 -2.18 4.50 23.78
N LYS A 77 -0.92 4.88 23.61
CA LYS A 77 -0.47 6.27 23.52
C LYS A 77 0.36 6.45 22.25
N CYS A 78 0.07 7.50 21.50
CA CYS A 78 0.92 7.93 20.38
C CYS A 78 0.89 9.45 20.25
N ASN A 79 1.81 10.01 19.47
CA ASN A 79 1.74 11.43 19.14
C ASN A 79 0.57 11.69 18.17
N ARG A 80 0.19 12.96 18.01
CA ARG A 80 -0.96 13.32 17.16
C ARG A 80 -0.77 12.94 15.69
N ALA A 81 0.43 13.13 15.14
CA ALA A 81 0.72 12.81 13.73
C ALA A 81 0.60 11.31 13.45
N ASP A 82 1.17 10.49 14.33
CA ASP A 82 1.06 9.03 14.29
C ASP A 82 -0.40 8.59 14.38
N PHE A 83 -1.19 9.22 15.26
CA PHE A 83 -2.62 8.91 15.38
C PHE A 83 -3.38 9.16 14.08
N TYR A 84 -3.10 10.26 13.37
CA TYR A 84 -3.71 10.52 12.07
C TYR A 84 -3.35 9.43 11.04
N LEU A 85 -2.07 9.04 10.96
CA LEU A 85 -1.62 7.98 10.06
C LEU A 85 -2.26 6.63 10.40
N ILE A 86 -2.41 6.32 11.68
CA ILE A 86 -3.13 5.12 12.14
C ILE A 86 -4.59 5.15 11.70
N CYS A 87 -5.29 6.29 11.87
CA CYS A 87 -6.69 6.44 11.45
C CYS A 87 -6.86 6.25 9.95
N GLU A 88 -5.95 6.80 9.14
CA GLU A 88 -5.92 6.57 7.68
C GLU A 88 -5.72 5.09 7.35
N ALA A 89 -4.76 4.42 8.00
CA ALA A 89 -4.48 3.01 7.79
C ALA A 89 -5.69 2.12 8.15
N ILE A 90 -6.39 2.41 9.25
CA ILE A 90 -7.61 1.70 9.64
C ILE A 90 -8.75 1.98 8.67
N THR A 91 -8.87 3.22 8.18
CA THR A 91 -9.87 3.57 7.16
C THR A 91 -9.64 2.78 5.88
N GLU A 92 -8.39 2.67 5.43
CA GLU A 92 -8.00 1.85 4.29
C GLU A 92 -8.28 0.36 4.53
N TYR A 93 -7.92 -0.17 5.70
CA TYR A 93 -8.21 -1.56 6.08
C TYR A 93 -9.71 -1.88 6.02
N ASN A 94 -10.53 -1.01 6.61
CA ASN A 94 -11.99 -1.16 6.63
C ASN A 94 -12.59 -1.09 5.22
N LYS A 95 -12.08 -0.18 4.37
CA LYS A 95 -12.55 0.02 2.99
C LYS A 95 -12.14 -1.12 2.06
N THR A 96 -10.97 -1.72 2.28
CA THR A 96 -10.41 -2.77 1.42
C THR A 96 -10.72 -4.18 1.89
N ASP A 97 -11.57 -4.34 2.91
CA ASP A 97 -11.84 -5.63 3.55
C ASP A 97 -10.54 -6.36 3.93
N GLY A 98 -9.58 -5.61 4.48
CA GLY A 98 -8.25 -6.10 4.86
C GLY A 98 -7.38 -6.59 3.70
N ALA A 99 -7.71 -6.27 2.44
CA ALA A 99 -6.89 -6.63 1.28
C ALA A 99 -5.55 -5.88 1.24
N GLY A 100 -5.51 -4.65 1.78
CA GLY A 100 -4.33 -3.81 1.81
C GLY A 100 -4.05 -3.09 0.51
N TYR A 101 -3.01 -2.27 0.56
CA TYR A 101 -2.39 -1.74 -0.64
C TYR A 101 -1.74 -2.90 -1.42
N VAL A 102 -2.44 -3.39 -2.43
CA VAL A 102 -1.82 -4.20 -3.48
C VAL A 102 -0.98 -3.23 -4.29
N LYS A 103 0.33 -3.19 -4.04
CA LYS A 103 1.27 -2.61 -5.01
C LYS A 103 0.98 -3.38 -6.28
N GLU A 104 0.42 -2.73 -7.31
CA GLU A 104 0.19 -3.38 -8.61
C GLU A 104 1.47 -4.14 -8.93
N SER A 105 1.42 -5.47 -8.87
CA SER A 105 2.44 -6.28 -9.50
C SER A 105 2.22 -6.00 -10.97
N ILE A 106 2.97 -5.03 -11.49
CA ILE A 106 3.10 -4.90 -12.93
C ILE A 106 3.90 -6.15 -13.29
N GLU A 107 3.19 -7.24 -13.60
CA GLU A 107 3.82 -8.54 -13.81
C GLU A 107 4.80 -8.44 -14.98
N ASP A 108 4.39 -7.71 -16.02
CA ASP A 108 5.18 -7.35 -17.19
C ASP A 108 4.82 -5.94 -17.68
N TYR A 109 5.76 -5.26 -18.32
CA TYR A 109 5.57 -3.98 -19.00
C TYR A 109 6.27 -3.98 -20.35
N TYR A 110 5.82 -3.13 -21.27
CA TYR A 110 6.42 -2.99 -22.59
C TYR A 110 7.23 -1.70 -22.67
N ILE A 111 8.32 -1.75 -23.43
CA ILE A 111 9.13 -0.59 -23.81
C ILE A 111 9.30 -0.53 -25.32
N ILE A 112 9.61 0.67 -25.84
CA ILE A 112 10.10 0.85 -27.20
C ILE A 112 11.62 0.99 -27.12
N SER A 113 12.34 0.06 -27.74
CA SER A 113 13.79 0.07 -27.83
C SER A 113 14.28 1.06 -28.89
N THR A 114 15.57 1.43 -28.84
CA THR A 114 16.18 2.39 -29.77
C THR A 114 16.16 1.95 -31.23
N ASP A 115 16.04 0.64 -31.47
CA ASP A 115 15.88 0.04 -32.80
C ASP A 115 14.40 -0.04 -33.26
N PHE A 116 13.49 0.64 -32.55
CA PHE A 116 12.05 0.66 -32.82
C PHE A 116 11.36 -0.71 -32.67
N THR A 117 11.92 -1.59 -31.85
CA THR A 117 11.27 -2.84 -31.43
C THR A 117 10.52 -2.66 -30.12
N ILE A 118 9.45 -3.44 -29.92
CA ILE A 118 8.71 -3.49 -28.66
C ILE A 118 9.22 -4.68 -27.87
N THR A 119 9.65 -4.43 -26.64
CA THR A 119 10.20 -5.46 -25.75
C THR A 119 9.33 -5.54 -24.50
N GLU A 120 8.94 -6.76 -24.14
CA GLU A 120 8.27 -7.07 -22.87
C GLU A 120 9.31 -7.37 -21.80
N LEU A 121 9.13 -6.76 -20.63
CA LEU A 121 10.06 -6.85 -19.50
C LEU A 121 9.30 -7.12 -18.20
N LYS A 122 9.90 -7.94 -17.34
CA LYS A 122 9.41 -8.17 -15.98
C LYS A 122 9.77 -6.99 -15.10
N PHE A 123 8.77 -6.40 -14.44
CA PHE A 123 9.05 -5.34 -13.47
C PHE A 123 9.64 -5.95 -12.20
N ASN A 124 10.90 -5.66 -11.93
CA ASN A 124 11.59 -6.08 -10.70
C ASN A 124 12.00 -4.89 -9.82
N ASN A 125 11.57 -3.68 -10.19
CA ASN A 125 11.82 -2.43 -9.45
C ASN A 125 13.32 -2.08 -9.42
N SER A 126 14.06 -2.48 -10.45
CA SER A 126 15.45 -2.05 -10.68
C SER A 126 15.51 -0.58 -11.10
N ASP A 127 16.70 0.02 -11.01
CA ASP A 127 16.92 1.40 -11.48
C ASP A 127 16.53 1.56 -12.96
N TYR A 128 16.75 0.52 -13.77
CA TYR A 128 16.35 0.47 -15.17
C TYR A 128 14.83 0.58 -15.36
N ASP A 129 14.04 -0.13 -14.56
CA ASP A 129 12.58 -0.06 -14.63
C ASP A 129 12.06 1.33 -14.20
N LEU A 130 12.66 1.88 -13.15
CA LEU A 130 12.31 3.19 -12.61
C LEU A 130 12.66 4.32 -13.60
N GLU A 131 13.78 4.20 -14.30
CA GLU A 131 14.19 5.12 -15.34
C GLU A 131 13.24 5.09 -16.55
N ASN A 132 12.91 3.90 -17.06
CA ASN A 132 11.95 3.76 -18.16
C ASN A 132 10.59 4.35 -17.80
N LYS A 133 10.11 4.08 -16.58
CA LYS A 133 8.87 4.67 -16.06
C LYS A 133 8.93 6.19 -15.97
N LYS A 134 10.05 6.75 -15.47
CA LYS A 134 10.26 8.20 -15.38
C LYS A 134 10.30 8.86 -16.76
N ASN A 135 10.88 8.18 -17.75
CA ASN A 135 11.01 8.67 -19.12
C ASN A 135 9.73 8.50 -19.95
N GLY A 136 8.67 7.90 -19.38
CA GLY A 136 7.44 7.59 -20.10
C GLY A 136 7.57 6.45 -21.11
N ASN A 137 8.70 5.74 -21.13
CA ASN A 137 8.92 4.54 -21.93
C ASN A 137 8.50 3.30 -21.13
N PHE A 138 7.24 3.27 -20.70
CA PHE A 138 6.70 2.23 -19.83
C PHE A 138 5.22 2.06 -20.13
N PHE A 139 4.89 1.03 -20.89
CA PHE A 139 3.53 0.75 -21.36
C PHE A 139 2.97 -0.47 -20.65
N ARG A 140 1.70 -0.41 -20.24
CA ARG A 140 1.04 -1.51 -19.52
C ARG A 140 0.52 -2.56 -20.49
N THR A 141 0.26 -2.19 -21.74
CA THR A 141 -0.19 -3.10 -22.79
C THR A 141 0.69 -3.00 -24.02
N ARG A 142 0.68 -4.06 -24.85
CA ARG A 142 1.37 -4.05 -26.13
C ARG A 142 0.75 -3.02 -27.09
N GLU A 143 -0.56 -2.88 -27.05
CA GLU A 143 -1.31 -1.93 -27.87
C GLU A 143 -0.85 -0.47 -27.62
N GLU A 144 -0.69 -0.08 -26.36
CA GLU A 144 -0.18 1.26 -25.98
C GLU A 144 1.21 1.53 -26.58
N ALA A 145 2.09 0.52 -26.54
CA ALA A 145 3.43 0.61 -27.12
C ALA A 145 3.37 0.69 -28.65
N GLU A 146 2.49 -0.07 -29.30
CA GLU A 146 2.33 -0.06 -30.76
C GLU A 146 1.77 1.27 -31.28
N GLU A 147 0.80 1.86 -30.60
CA GLU A 147 0.25 3.17 -30.93
C GLU A 147 1.31 4.27 -30.79
N THR A 148 2.06 4.24 -29.69
CA THR A 148 3.15 5.20 -29.45
C THR A 148 4.25 5.05 -30.49
N LEU A 149 4.61 3.82 -30.86
CA LEU A 149 5.60 3.54 -31.90
C LEU A 149 5.15 4.05 -33.27
N LYS A 150 3.87 3.88 -33.63
CA LYS A 150 3.30 4.43 -34.87
C LYS A 150 3.43 5.95 -34.90
N LEU A 151 3.13 6.62 -33.78
CA LEU A 151 3.27 8.07 -33.65
C LEU A 151 4.73 8.52 -33.78
N PHE A 152 5.68 7.85 -33.13
CA PHE A 152 7.11 8.17 -33.28
C PHE A 152 7.60 8.01 -34.72
N LYS A 153 7.25 6.90 -35.39
CA LYS A 153 7.60 6.68 -36.80
C LYS A 153 7.00 7.75 -37.72
N TYR A 154 5.75 8.16 -37.45
CA TYR A 154 5.11 9.26 -38.16
C TYR A 154 5.90 10.57 -37.97
N ILE A 155 6.19 10.96 -36.73
CA ILE A 155 6.92 12.20 -36.42
C ILE A 155 8.30 12.23 -37.10
N LEU A 156 9.06 11.12 -37.03
CA LEU A 156 10.39 11.05 -37.63
C LEU A 156 10.35 11.18 -39.16
N LYS A 157 9.38 10.53 -39.82
CA LYS A 157 9.19 10.61 -41.27
C LYS A 157 8.85 12.02 -41.74
N TYR A 158 8.04 12.77 -40.97
CA TYR A 158 7.57 14.08 -41.39
C TYR A 158 8.45 15.26 -40.93
N LYS A 159 9.32 15.06 -39.93
CA LYS A 159 10.22 16.11 -39.45
C LYS A 159 11.65 16.06 -40.01
N ASN A 160 12.00 15.12 -40.90
CA ASN A 160 13.35 14.93 -41.45
C ASN A 160 14.43 14.86 -40.35
N ILE A 161 14.19 14.10 -39.28
CA ILE A 161 15.13 13.92 -38.16
C ILE A 161 16.05 12.69 -38.37
N LEU A 162 15.95 12.04 -39.53
CA LEU A 162 16.87 10.99 -40.00
C LEU A 162 17.23 11.23 -41.47
#